data_AF-A0A7V1SPV8-F1
#
_entry.id   AF-A0A7V1SPV8-F1
#
_cell.length_a   1.000
_cell.length_b   1.000
_cell.length_c   1.000
_cell.angle_alpha   90.00
_cell.angle_beta   90.00
_cell.angle_gamma   90.00
#
_symmetry.space_group_name_H-M   'P 1'
#
loop_
_entity.id
_entity.type
_entity.pdbx_description
1 polymer ?
#
loop_
_entity_poly.entity_id
_entity_poly.type
_entity_poly.pdbx_seq_one_letter_code
_entity_poly.pdbx_strand_id
1 'polypeptide(L)'
;MKKLVAILFLIMPLITMAQEDMSVHYKIYNTAKKAPATIDDIVNALDKADVVFFGEEHNDSTGHYLEALLLKKITEKYPSRSALSLEMFQTDCQTVLDEYLAGFIREKNLITEGRAWNNYKDYRPMIEQAKAAHIPVIAANAPTRYTNMVTRDGLESLNRLSKQAKSWLAPLPIDTATGAYYEKFVAIMGGHNAMGNMKIYQSQNLWDATMAYHIAKFLKTHKGFKVMQVNGGFHSEEKLGV
;
A
#
# COMPACT_ATOMS: atom_id res chain seq x y z
N MET A 1 -10.11 -35.74 52.31
CA MET A 1 -10.21 -34.49 51.53
C MET A 1 -9.13 -34.37 50.44
N LYS A 2 -8.84 -35.45 49.67
CA LYS A 2 -7.87 -35.43 48.56
C LYS A 2 -8.42 -36.01 47.25
N LYS A 3 -9.73 -36.31 47.18
CA LYS A 3 -10.38 -36.88 45.99
C LYS A 3 -11.40 -35.95 45.31
N LEU A 4 -11.60 -34.72 45.82
CA LEU A 4 -12.51 -33.74 45.19
C LEU A 4 -11.81 -32.73 44.28
N VAL A 5 -10.48 -32.65 44.27
CA VAL A 5 -9.74 -31.69 43.43
C VAL A 5 -9.57 -32.21 41.99
N ALA A 6 -9.76 -33.51 41.75
CA ALA A 6 -9.59 -34.11 40.43
C ALA A 6 -10.78 -33.93 39.47
N ILE A 7 -11.94 -33.46 39.96
CA ILE A 7 -13.14 -33.29 39.11
C ILE A 7 -13.25 -31.87 38.56
N LEU A 8 -12.52 -30.90 39.11
CA LEU A 8 -12.59 -29.50 38.65
C LEU A 8 -11.78 -29.22 37.37
N PHE A 9 -10.92 -30.14 36.93
CA PHE A 9 -10.18 -30.02 35.67
C PHE A 9 -10.93 -30.59 34.45
N LEU A 10 -12.12 -31.19 34.64
CA LEU A 10 -12.92 -31.77 33.55
C LEU A 10 -13.99 -30.82 33.00
N ILE A 11 -14.01 -29.57 33.47
CA ILE A 11 -14.92 -28.52 33.01
C ILE A 11 -14.09 -27.30 32.58
N MET A 12 -13.11 -27.51 31.69
CA MET A 12 -12.65 -26.39 30.89
C MET A 12 -13.80 -26.06 29.93
N PRO A 13 -14.38 -24.85 29.95
CA PRO A 13 -15.21 -24.45 28.84
C PRO A 13 -14.32 -24.51 27.60
N LEU A 14 -14.72 -25.31 26.62
CA LEU A 14 -14.33 -25.12 25.25
C LEU A 14 -14.68 -23.67 24.92
N ILE A 15 -13.71 -22.77 25.08
CA ILE A 15 -13.78 -21.45 24.47
C ILE A 15 -13.65 -21.76 22.99
N THR A 16 -14.77 -22.10 22.36
CA THR A 16 -14.90 -22.01 20.92
C THR A 16 -14.65 -20.56 20.61
N MET A 17 -13.45 -20.26 20.12
CA MET A 17 -13.16 -19.03 19.40
C MET A 17 -14.05 -19.07 18.15
N ALA A 18 -15.32 -18.69 18.31
CA ALA A 18 -16.20 -18.37 17.22
C ALA A 18 -15.78 -16.99 16.73
N GLN A 19 -14.59 -16.91 16.14
CA GLN A 19 -14.26 -15.79 15.28
C GLN A 19 -15.11 -16.02 14.04
N GLU A 20 -16.13 -15.19 13.87
CA GLU A 20 -16.96 -15.22 12.66
C GLU A 20 -16.02 -15.12 11.46
N ASP A 21 -16.20 -16.01 10.49
CA ASP A 21 -15.33 -16.04 9.32
C ASP A 21 -15.48 -14.71 8.59
N MET A 22 -14.42 -13.89 8.57
CA MET A 22 -14.42 -12.58 7.92
C MET A 22 -14.87 -12.65 6.44
N SER A 23 -14.79 -13.82 5.81
CA SER A 23 -15.31 -14.08 4.47
C SER A 23 -16.81 -13.77 4.32
N VAL A 24 -17.60 -13.75 5.40
CA VAL A 24 -19.03 -13.38 5.34
C VAL A 24 -19.26 -11.87 5.18
N HIS A 25 -18.26 -11.05 5.48
CA HIS A 25 -18.37 -9.58 5.48
C HIS A 25 -17.93 -8.92 4.17
N TYR A 26 -17.41 -9.68 3.20
CA TYR A 26 -17.02 -9.15 1.91
C TYR A 26 -17.41 -10.07 0.75
N LYS A 27 -17.46 -9.51 -0.45
CA LYS A 27 -17.61 -10.25 -1.71
C LYS A 27 -16.62 -9.70 -2.72
N ILE A 28 -15.97 -10.59 -3.44
CA ILE A 28 -15.03 -10.22 -4.51
C ILE A 28 -15.70 -10.56 -5.84
N TYR A 29 -15.61 -9.63 -6.79
CA TYR A 29 -16.16 -9.80 -8.13
C TYR A 29 -15.06 -9.61 -9.17
N ASN A 30 -15.02 -10.50 -10.16
CA ASN A 30 -14.24 -10.28 -11.37
C ASN A 30 -15.08 -9.42 -12.34
N THR A 31 -14.68 -8.17 -12.53
CA THR A 31 -15.42 -7.19 -13.35
C THR A 31 -15.46 -7.57 -14.83
N ALA A 32 -14.40 -8.17 -15.38
CA ALA A 32 -14.36 -8.60 -16.78
C ALA A 32 -15.30 -9.80 -17.03
N LYS A 33 -15.34 -10.75 -16.10
CA LYS A 33 -16.23 -11.93 -16.17
C LYS A 33 -17.64 -11.68 -15.65
N LYS A 34 -17.86 -10.55 -14.96
CA LYS A 34 -19.10 -10.21 -14.26
C LYS A 34 -19.60 -11.33 -13.33
N ALA A 35 -18.67 -11.94 -12.60
CA ALA A 35 -18.93 -13.12 -11.77
C ALA A 35 -18.22 -13.01 -10.40
N PRO A 36 -18.70 -13.73 -9.36
CA PRO A 36 -17.96 -13.86 -8.11
C PRO A 36 -16.54 -14.39 -8.33
N ALA A 37 -15.62 -13.95 -7.50
CA ALA A 37 -14.23 -14.37 -7.48
C ALA A 37 -13.77 -14.56 -6.02
N THR A 38 -12.57 -15.11 -5.87
CA THR A 38 -11.92 -15.34 -4.58
C THR A 38 -10.57 -14.64 -4.54
N ILE A 39 -9.98 -14.55 -3.35
CA ILE A 39 -8.60 -14.06 -3.20
C ILE A 39 -7.62 -14.99 -3.94
N ASP A 40 -7.89 -16.30 -3.95
CA ASP A 40 -7.06 -17.26 -4.69
C ASP A 40 -7.10 -17.03 -6.20
N ASP A 41 -8.22 -16.58 -6.75
CA ASP A 41 -8.30 -16.18 -8.17
C ASP A 41 -7.38 -14.98 -8.47
N ILE A 42 -7.31 -14.00 -7.57
CA ILE A 42 -6.40 -12.84 -7.70
C ILE A 42 -4.94 -13.30 -7.63
N VAL A 43 -4.60 -14.15 -6.67
CA VAL A 43 -3.25 -14.71 -6.48
C VAL A 43 -2.82 -15.59 -7.66
N ASN A 44 -3.78 -16.26 -8.31
CA ASN A 44 -3.54 -17.02 -9.54
C ASN A 44 -3.36 -16.12 -10.77
N ALA A 45 -4.05 -14.98 -10.84
CA ALA A 45 -3.85 -14.03 -11.93
C ALA A 45 -2.42 -13.45 -11.95
N LEU A 46 -1.74 -13.36 -10.80
CA LEU A 46 -0.34 -12.95 -10.69
C LEU A 46 0.67 -13.88 -11.40
N ASP A 47 0.27 -15.07 -11.83
CA ASP A 47 1.15 -15.90 -12.68
C ASP A 47 1.48 -15.19 -14.02
N LYS A 48 0.63 -14.23 -14.44
CA LYS A 48 0.73 -13.48 -15.70
C LYS A 48 1.01 -11.99 -15.51
N ALA A 49 1.25 -11.54 -14.29
CA ALA A 49 1.50 -10.13 -13.97
C ALA A 49 2.60 -10.00 -12.91
N ASP A 50 3.37 -8.92 -12.92
CA ASP A 50 4.41 -8.68 -11.92
C ASP A 50 3.96 -7.79 -10.77
N VAL A 51 2.86 -7.04 -10.96
CA VAL A 51 2.32 -6.12 -9.98
C VAL A 51 0.81 -6.33 -9.85
N VAL A 52 0.31 -6.32 -8.62
CA VAL A 52 -1.11 -6.15 -8.29
C VAL A 52 -1.29 -4.86 -7.52
N PHE A 53 -2.27 -4.05 -7.90
CA PHE A 53 -2.65 -2.83 -7.21
C PHE A 53 -3.89 -3.11 -6.36
N PHE A 54 -3.84 -2.75 -5.09
CA PHE A 54 -4.96 -2.75 -4.17
C PHE A 54 -5.32 -1.29 -3.89
N GLY A 55 -6.34 -0.80 -4.60
CA GLY A 55 -6.93 0.51 -4.37
C GLY A 55 -7.87 0.45 -3.16
N GLU A 56 -7.56 1.19 -2.10
CA GLU A 56 -8.30 1.17 -0.83
C GLU A 56 -9.05 2.47 -0.52
N GLU A 57 -10.00 2.35 0.39
CA GLU A 57 -10.49 3.47 1.19
C GLU A 57 -9.72 3.47 2.51
N HIS A 58 -8.94 4.52 2.80
CA HIS A 58 -7.97 4.55 3.90
C HIS A 58 -8.51 4.32 5.33
N ASN A 59 -9.83 4.25 5.50
CA ASN A 59 -10.49 4.03 6.79
C ASN A 59 -11.48 2.84 6.73
N ASP A 60 -11.28 1.89 5.83
CA ASP A 60 -12.09 0.67 5.73
C ASP A 60 -11.40 -0.53 6.39
N SER A 61 -11.88 -0.90 7.58
CA SER A 61 -11.39 -2.07 8.31
C SER A 61 -11.50 -3.39 7.52
N THR A 62 -12.50 -3.53 6.65
CA THR A 62 -12.65 -4.74 5.82
C THR A 62 -11.60 -4.75 4.71
N GLY A 63 -11.36 -3.61 4.07
CA GLY A 63 -10.27 -3.38 3.14
C GLY A 63 -8.92 -3.76 3.73
N HIS A 64 -8.55 -3.21 4.89
CA HIS A 64 -7.26 -3.49 5.53
C HIS A 64 -7.09 -4.98 5.90
N TYR A 65 -8.17 -5.66 6.30
CA TYR A 65 -8.14 -7.12 6.49
C TYR A 65 -7.81 -7.86 5.18
N LEU A 66 -8.48 -7.47 4.08
CA LEU A 66 -8.27 -8.07 2.76
C LEU A 66 -6.86 -7.81 2.23
N GLU A 67 -6.28 -6.64 2.50
CA GLU A 67 -4.91 -6.31 2.13
C GLU A 67 -3.91 -7.28 2.78
N ALA A 68 -4.00 -7.46 4.09
CA ALA A 68 -3.15 -8.39 4.83
C ALA A 68 -3.35 -9.83 4.35
N LEU A 69 -4.60 -10.25 4.13
CA LEU A 69 -4.92 -11.60 3.65
C LEU A 69 -4.38 -11.86 2.23
N LEU A 70 -4.50 -10.88 1.33
CA LEU A 70 -3.95 -10.99 -0.02
C LEU A 70 -2.42 -11.06 0.02
N LEU A 71 -1.76 -10.17 0.77
CA LEU A 71 -0.31 -10.20 0.93
C LEU A 71 0.17 -11.55 1.47
N LYS A 72 -0.57 -12.14 2.43
CA LYS A 72 -0.27 -13.46 3.00
C LYS A 72 -0.28 -14.54 1.92
N LYS A 73 -1.36 -14.62 1.15
CA LYS A 73 -1.49 -15.63 0.08
C LYS A 73 -0.48 -15.41 -1.05
N ILE A 74 -0.15 -14.16 -1.40
CA ILE A 74 0.92 -13.85 -2.36
C ILE A 74 2.26 -14.36 -1.84
N THR A 75 2.59 -14.09 -0.58
CA THR A 75 3.86 -14.49 0.02
C THR A 75 4.00 -16.01 0.16
N GLU A 76 2.89 -16.70 0.46
CA GLU A 76 2.83 -18.17 0.48
C GLU A 76 3.05 -18.79 -0.91
N LYS A 77 2.47 -18.20 -1.97
CA LYS A 77 2.62 -18.71 -3.34
C LYS A 77 3.98 -18.37 -3.96
N TYR A 78 4.54 -17.20 -3.66
CA TYR A 78 5.79 -16.71 -4.24
C TYR A 78 6.86 -16.46 -3.15
N PRO A 79 7.27 -17.50 -2.39
CA PRO A 79 8.21 -17.34 -1.30
C PRO A 79 9.54 -16.76 -1.81
N SER A 80 10.08 -15.78 -1.08
CA SER A 80 11.31 -15.03 -1.45
C SER A 80 11.27 -14.32 -2.80
N ARG A 81 10.09 -14.24 -3.44
CA ARG A 81 9.85 -13.57 -4.73
C ARG A 81 8.59 -12.71 -4.66
N SER A 82 8.26 -12.22 -3.47
CA SER A 82 7.21 -11.23 -3.25
C SER A 82 7.78 -9.98 -2.60
N ALA A 83 7.12 -8.85 -2.81
CA ALA A 83 7.40 -7.59 -2.13
C ALA A 83 6.10 -6.81 -1.90
N LEU A 84 6.09 -6.01 -0.85
CA LEU A 84 5.03 -5.06 -0.55
C LEU A 84 5.48 -3.66 -0.99
N SER A 85 4.56 -2.84 -1.47
CA SER A 85 4.82 -1.44 -1.82
C SER A 85 3.66 -0.60 -1.30
N LEU A 86 3.97 0.47 -0.57
CA LEU A 86 2.97 1.23 0.20
C LEU A 86 3.05 2.72 -0.12
N GLU A 87 1.90 3.31 -0.49
CA GLU A 87 1.73 4.76 -0.55
C GLU A 87 2.01 5.43 0.82
N MET A 88 1.77 4.69 1.90
CA MET A 88 1.81 5.18 3.27
C MET A 88 3.22 5.55 3.75
N PHE A 89 4.27 5.09 3.04
CA PHE A 89 5.66 5.41 3.35
C PHE A 89 6.31 6.20 2.22
N GLN A 90 7.10 7.21 2.61
CA GLN A 90 7.78 8.11 1.68
C GLN A 90 9.15 7.55 1.29
N THR A 91 9.52 7.69 0.02
CA THR A 91 10.76 7.13 -0.55
C THR A 91 12.04 7.57 0.17
N ASP A 92 12.05 8.74 0.80
CA ASP A 92 13.19 9.23 1.60
C ASP A 92 13.26 8.64 3.02
N CYS A 93 12.24 7.89 3.44
CA CYS A 93 12.22 7.10 4.67
C CYS A 93 12.59 5.62 4.46
N GLN A 94 12.95 5.21 3.24
CA GLN A 94 13.24 3.80 2.92
C GLN A 94 14.28 3.20 3.88
N THR A 95 15.33 3.93 4.24
CA THR A 95 16.36 3.45 5.18
C THR A 95 15.78 3.10 6.56
N VAL A 96 14.90 3.95 7.11
CA VAL A 96 14.28 3.69 8.42
C VAL A 96 13.35 2.48 8.34
N LEU A 97 12.60 2.35 7.23
CA LEU A 97 11.74 1.21 6.99
C LEU A 97 12.55 -0.10 6.92
N ASP A 98 13.66 -0.09 6.17
CA ASP A 98 14.55 -1.25 6.03
C ASP A 98 15.19 -1.65 7.37
N GLU A 99 15.65 -0.68 8.16
CA GLU A 99 16.22 -0.91 9.50
C GLU A 99 15.19 -1.51 10.46
N TYR A 100 13.92 -1.10 10.36
CA TYR A 100 12.84 -1.69 11.14
C TYR A 100 12.57 -3.14 10.75
N LEU A 101 12.49 -3.42 9.45
CA LEU A 101 12.29 -4.77 8.92
C LEU A 101 13.45 -5.70 9.30
N ALA A 102 14.68 -5.19 9.32
CA ALA A 102 15.87 -5.92 9.77
C ALA A 102 15.96 -6.08 11.31
N GLY A 103 15.09 -5.43 12.07
CA GLY A 103 15.07 -5.51 13.54
C GLY A 103 16.12 -4.66 14.25
N PHE A 104 16.76 -3.72 13.55
CA PHE A 104 17.77 -2.83 14.13
C PHE A 104 17.17 -1.73 15.00
N ILE A 105 15.95 -1.30 14.66
CA ILE A 105 15.20 -0.29 15.41
C ILE A 105 13.87 -0.84 15.92
N ARG A 106 13.32 -0.19 16.95
CA ARG A 106 12.01 -0.54 17.52
C ARG A 106 10.88 0.09 16.71
N GLU A 107 9.67 -0.44 16.81
CA GLU A 107 8.49 0.06 16.08
C GLU A 107 8.20 1.54 16.35
N LYS A 108 8.44 2.01 17.58
CA LYS A 108 8.31 3.44 17.90
C LYS A 108 9.19 4.33 17.01
N ASN A 109 10.38 3.86 16.63
CA ASN A 109 11.32 4.60 15.78
C ASN A 109 10.85 4.57 14.33
N LEU A 110 10.30 3.44 13.84
CA LEU A 110 9.64 3.40 12.53
C LEU A 110 8.52 4.45 12.46
N ILE A 111 7.65 4.52 13.47
CA ILE A 111 6.51 5.45 13.47
C ILE A 111 7.00 6.88 13.41
N THR A 112 7.94 7.27 14.27
CA THR A 112 8.39 8.66 14.37
C THR A 112 9.34 9.07 13.25
N GLU A 113 10.36 8.26 12.96
CA GLU A 113 11.45 8.60 12.03
C GLU A 113 11.13 8.17 10.59
N GLY A 114 10.37 7.08 10.44
CA GLY A 114 9.80 6.64 9.16
C GLY A 114 8.54 7.40 8.78
N ARG A 115 8.06 8.29 9.66
CA ARG A 115 6.88 9.15 9.46
C ARG A 115 5.65 8.36 9.03
N ALA A 116 5.38 7.27 9.74
CA ALA A 116 4.20 6.46 9.48
C ALA A 116 2.93 7.32 9.66
N TRP A 117 1.89 7.00 8.89
CA TRP A 117 0.61 7.71 8.99
C TRP A 117 -0.02 7.57 10.38
N ASN A 118 -0.89 8.50 10.74
CA ASN A 118 -1.55 8.51 12.05
C ASN A 118 -2.38 7.23 12.30
N ASN A 119 -2.89 6.60 11.24
CA ASN A 119 -3.62 5.34 11.26
C ASN A 119 -2.70 4.11 11.00
N TYR A 120 -1.39 4.20 11.26
CA TYR A 120 -0.44 3.09 11.04
C TYR A 120 -0.89 1.74 11.60
N LYS A 121 -1.66 1.72 12.69
CA LYS A 121 -2.25 0.50 13.26
C LYS A 121 -2.99 -0.37 12.22
N ASP A 122 -3.56 0.24 11.19
CA ASP A 122 -4.35 -0.43 10.17
C ASP A 122 -3.45 -1.11 9.11
N TYR A 123 -2.26 -0.53 8.85
CA TYR A 123 -1.24 -1.06 7.94
C TYR A 123 -0.18 -1.95 8.64
N ARG A 124 -0.08 -1.86 9.96
CA ARG A 124 0.84 -2.63 10.80
C ARG A 124 0.78 -4.14 10.52
N PRO A 125 -0.38 -4.80 10.33
CA PRO A 125 -0.42 -6.23 10.02
C PRO A 125 0.40 -6.62 8.79
N MET A 126 0.34 -5.83 7.71
CA MET A 126 1.14 -6.07 6.51
C MET A 126 2.64 -5.86 6.76
N ILE A 127 3.01 -4.82 7.51
CA ILE A 127 4.42 -4.56 7.86
C ILE A 127 5.01 -5.68 8.71
N GLU A 128 4.29 -6.12 9.74
CA GLU A 128 4.75 -7.22 10.60
C GLU A 128 4.83 -8.54 9.85
N GLN A 129 3.90 -8.78 8.93
CA GLN A 129 3.95 -9.95 8.05
C GLN A 129 5.17 -9.88 7.11
N ALA A 130 5.44 -8.71 6.52
CA ALA A 130 6.58 -8.52 5.64
C ALA A 130 7.89 -8.76 6.38
N LYS A 131 7.99 -8.23 7.61
CA LYS A 131 9.10 -8.46 8.54
C LYS A 131 9.29 -9.93 8.87
N ALA A 132 8.23 -10.63 9.26
CA ALA A 132 8.30 -12.05 9.60
C ALA A 132 8.69 -12.93 8.41
N ALA A 133 8.18 -12.61 7.21
CA ALA A 133 8.48 -13.33 5.98
C ALA A 133 9.79 -12.90 5.31
N HIS A 134 10.48 -11.90 5.85
CA HIS A 134 11.70 -11.31 5.28
C HIS A 134 11.52 -10.84 3.82
N ILE A 135 10.34 -10.31 3.48
CA ILE A 135 10.08 -9.75 2.16
C ILE A 135 10.35 -8.24 2.17
N PRO A 136 10.84 -7.66 1.06
CA PRO A 136 11.05 -6.22 0.97
C PRO A 136 9.75 -5.44 1.07
N VAL A 137 9.81 -4.26 1.70
CA VAL A 137 8.74 -3.26 1.65
C VAL A 137 9.29 -2.00 0.98
N ILE A 138 8.63 -1.56 -0.09
CA ILE A 138 8.98 -0.36 -0.85
C ILE A 138 8.18 0.81 -0.28
N ALA A 139 8.88 1.83 0.21
CA ALA A 139 8.30 3.13 0.50
C ALA A 139 8.06 3.84 -0.84
N ALA A 140 6.81 3.85 -1.29
CA ALA A 140 6.49 4.16 -2.68
C ALA A 140 6.29 5.65 -2.95
N ASN A 141 5.81 6.40 -1.95
CA ASN A 141 5.25 7.72 -2.20
C ASN A 141 6.29 8.84 -2.20
N ALA A 142 6.02 9.91 -2.95
CA ALA A 142 6.88 11.09 -2.96
C ALA A 142 6.91 11.76 -1.58
N PRO A 143 8.07 12.28 -1.13
CA PRO A 143 8.15 12.98 0.15
C PRO A 143 7.19 14.17 0.19
N THR A 144 6.36 14.27 1.24
CA THR A 144 5.28 15.27 1.34
C THR A 144 5.79 16.71 1.20
N ARG A 145 7.03 16.98 1.63
CA ARG A 145 7.65 18.30 1.45
C ARG A 145 7.76 18.71 -0.02
N TYR A 146 7.92 17.77 -0.95
CA TYR A 146 8.02 18.06 -2.38
C TYR A 146 6.65 18.11 -3.05
N THR A 147 5.68 17.32 -2.59
CA THR A 147 4.31 17.46 -3.09
C THR A 147 3.69 18.79 -2.62
N ASN A 148 3.95 19.21 -1.38
CA ASN A 148 3.60 20.54 -0.90
C ASN A 148 4.31 21.66 -1.70
N MET A 149 5.56 21.43 -2.12
CA MET A 149 6.28 22.36 -2.99
C MET A 149 5.60 22.47 -4.36
N VAL A 150 5.16 21.36 -4.95
CA VAL A 150 4.39 21.36 -6.20
C VAL A 150 3.03 22.03 -6.04
N THR A 151 2.29 21.75 -4.97
CA THR A 151 1.00 22.40 -4.69
C THR A 151 1.12 23.93 -4.63
N ARG A 152 2.26 24.46 -4.14
CA ARG A 152 2.50 25.90 -4.04
C ARG A 152 3.09 26.50 -5.33
N ASP A 153 4.10 25.85 -5.90
CA ASP A 153 4.98 26.45 -6.92
C ASP A 153 4.90 25.75 -8.29
N GLY A 154 4.19 24.61 -8.40
CA GLY A 154 4.07 23.78 -9.61
C GLY A 154 5.21 22.76 -9.81
N LEU A 155 5.05 21.85 -10.78
CA LEU A 155 6.04 20.77 -11.06
C LEU A 155 7.43 21.29 -11.41
N GLU A 156 7.52 22.39 -12.15
CA GLU A 156 8.80 22.98 -12.54
C GLU A 156 9.67 23.36 -11.35
N SER A 157 9.05 23.63 -10.19
CA SER A 157 9.74 23.96 -8.96
C SER A 157 10.71 22.85 -8.50
N LEU A 158 10.42 21.59 -8.83
CA LEU A 158 11.25 20.42 -8.53
C LEU A 158 12.63 20.49 -9.20
N ASN A 159 12.78 21.26 -10.29
CA ASN A 159 14.07 21.43 -10.97
C ASN A 159 15.14 22.06 -10.06
N ARG A 160 14.73 22.82 -9.05
CA ARG A 160 15.62 23.46 -8.06
C ARG A 160 16.17 22.50 -7.01
N LEU A 161 15.64 21.28 -6.91
CA LEU A 161 16.07 20.29 -5.93
C LEU A 161 17.50 19.78 -6.22
N SER A 162 18.21 19.41 -5.15
CA SER A 162 19.52 18.76 -5.25
C SER A 162 19.40 17.39 -5.93
N LYS A 163 20.53 16.85 -6.39
CA LYS A 163 20.58 15.50 -6.99
C LYS A 163 20.04 14.43 -6.04
N GLN A 164 20.39 14.51 -4.75
CA GLN A 164 19.89 13.58 -3.74
C GLN A 164 18.37 13.70 -3.59
N ALA A 165 17.85 14.92 -3.51
CA ALA A 165 16.42 15.14 -3.39
C ALA A 165 15.63 14.60 -4.58
N LYS A 166 16.14 14.79 -5.81
CA LYS A 166 15.55 14.24 -7.03
C LYS A 166 15.59 12.70 -7.08
N SER A 167 16.53 12.06 -6.38
CA SER A 167 16.65 10.59 -6.36
C SER A 167 15.48 9.89 -5.64
N TRP A 168 14.73 10.63 -4.83
CA TRP A 168 13.52 10.18 -4.13
C TRP A 168 12.24 10.33 -4.96
N LEU A 169 12.33 10.88 -6.17
CA LEU A 169 11.19 11.14 -7.05
C LEU A 169 11.30 10.31 -8.33
N ALA A 170 10.21 10.27 -9.11
CA ALA A 170 10.32 9.88 -10.51
C ALA A 170 11.25 10.83 -11.28
N PRO A 171 11.91 10.35 -12.36
CA PRO A 171 12.74 11.20 -13.22
C PRO A 171 11.95 12.41 -13.75
N LEU A 172 12.57 13.58 -13.70
CA LEU A 172 12.00 14.82 -14.24
C LEU A 172 12.32 14.96 -15.75
N PRO A 173 11.48 15.65 -16.54
CA PRO A 173 10.21 16.25 -16.14
C PRO A 173 9.10 15.21 -15.94
N ILE A 174 8.21 15.50 -14.99
CA ILE A 174 6.95 14.75 -14.81
C ILE A 174 5.87 15.54 -15.52
N ASP A 175 5.03 14.83 -16.27
CA ASP A 175 3.86 15.39 -16.93
C ASP A 175 2.59 15.12 -16.11
N THR A 176 1.50 15.80 -16.46
CA THR A 176 0.17 15.49 -15.91
C THR A 176 -0.64 14.65 -16.87
N ALA A 177 -1.31 13.64 -16.35
CA ALA A 177 -2.30 12.89 -17.10
C ALA A 177 -3.40 13.81 -17.65
N THR A 178 -4.09 13.33 -18.69
CA THR A 178 -5.19 14.05 -19.34
C THR A 178 -6.39 13.12 -19.53
N GLY A 179 -7.53 13.64 -19.97
CA GLY A 179 -8.72 12.81 -20.25
C GLY A 179 -9.34 12.26 -18.97
N ALA A 180 -9.71 10.97 -18.98
CA ALA A 180 -10.52 10.34 -17.93
C ALA A 180 -9.97 10.52 -16.51
N TYR A 181 -8.65 10.45 -16.32
CA TYR A 181 -8.04 10.66 -15.00
C TYR A 181 -8.17 12.11 -14.51
N TYR A 182 -7.99 13.09 -15.42
CA TYR A 182 -8.24 14.50 -15.10
C TYR A 182 -9.73 14.74 -14.79
N GLU A 183 -10.63 14.23 -15.62
CA GLU A 183 -12.08 14.35 -15.42
C GLU A 183 -12.54 13.77 -14.08
N LYS A 184 -12.01 12.59 -13.72
CA LYS A 184 -12.24 11.96 -12.42
C LYS A 184 -11.76 12.84 -11.27
N PHE A 185 -10.54 13.40 -11.38
CA PHE A 185 -10.01 14.33 -10.38
C PHE A 185 -10.92 15.55 -10.20
N VAL A 186 -11.35 16.16 -11.31
CA VAL A 186 -12.25 17.32 -11.30
C VAL A 186 -13.57 16.98 -10.59
N ALA A 187 -14.15 15.81 -10.86
CA ALA A 187 -15.39 15.37 -10.24
C ALA A 187 -15.25 15.22 -8.71
N ILE A 188 -14.17 14.59 -8.24
CA ILE A 188 -13.89 14.40 -6.80
C ILE A 188 -13.70 15.74 -6.08
N MET A 189 -13.04 16.71 -6.72
CA MET A 189 -12.79 18.01 -6.13
C MET A 189 -14.02 18.92 -6.07
N GLY A 190 -15.21 18.46 -6.50
CA GLY A 190 -16.44 19.26 -6.49
C GLY A 190 -16.67 20.07 -7.76
N GLY A 191 -16.02 19.68 -8.87
CA GLY A 191 -16.15 20.30 -10.18
C GLY A 191 -15.21 21.49 -10.42
N HIS A 192 -15.21 22.00 -11.65
CA HIS A 192 -14.29 23.06 -12.11
C HIS A 192 -14.30 24.33 -11.23
N ASN A 193 -15.43 24.66 -10.61
CA ASN A 193 -15.57 25.85 -9.76
C ASN A 193 -14.87 25.71 -8.40
N ALA A 194 -14.60 24.49 -7.95
CA ALA A 194 -13.88 24.20 -6.70
C ALA A 194 -12.37 24.01 -6.91
N MET A 195 -11.89 24.06 -8.16
CA MET A 195 -10.50 23.84 -8.55
C MET A 195 -9.58 25.04 -8.29
N GLY A 196 -9.67 25.68 -7.12
CA GLY A 196 -8.86 26.85 -6.77
C GLY A 196 -7.34 26.67 -6.91
N ASN A 197 -6.83 25.47 -7.23
CA ASN A 197 -5.42 25.28 -7.56
C ASN A 197 -5.14 24.05 -8.47
N MET A 198 -4.95 24.26 -9.77
CA MET A 198 -4.43 23.25 -10.74
C MET A 198 -3.15 22.52 -10.25
N LYS A 199 -2.43 23.13 -9.31
CA LYS A 199 -1.23 22.57 -8.70
C LYS A 199 -1.50 21.38 -7.77
N ILE A 200 -2.72 21.23 -7.22
CA ILE A 200 -3.09 20.02 -6.46
C ILE A 200 -3.12 18.81 -7.41
N TYR A 201 -3.65 18.99 -8.62
CA TYR A 201 -3.64 17.94 -9.63
C TYR A 201 -2.21 17.54 -10.01
N GLN A 202 -1.32 18.53 -10.18
CA GLN A 202 0.10 18.27 -10.39
C GLN A 202 0.74 17.44 -9.26
N SER A 203 0.37 17.70 -8.00
CA SER A 203 0.84 16.91 -6.87
C SER A 203 0.34 15.46 -6.90
N GLN A 204 -0.88 15.20 -7.36
CA GLN A 204 -1.38 13.83 -7.56
C GLN A 204 -0.55 13.08 -8.60
N ASN A 205 -0.25 13.72 -9.73
CA ASN A 205 0.59 13.13 -10.76
C ASN A 205 2.04 12.88 -10.28
N LEU A 206 2.55 13.72 -9.37
CA LEU A 206 3.85 13.48 -8.72
C LEU A 206 3.82 12.25 -7.82
N TRP A 207 2.75 12.05 -7.04
CA TRP A 207 2.55 10.83 -6.24
C TRP A 207 2.54 9.59 -7.14
N ASP A 208 1.70 9.58 -8.17
CA ASP A 208 1.55 8.43 -9.06
C ASP A 208 2.85 8.07 -9.79
N ALA A 209 3.47 9.07 -10.42
CA ALA A 209 4.73 8.86 -11.12
C ALA A 209 5.80 8.30 -10.18
N THR A 210 5.87 8.79 -8.94
CA THR A 210 6.88 8.36 -7.97
C THR A 210 6.65 6.94 -7.48
N MET A 211 5.39 6.58 -7.19
CA MET A 211 5.02 5.20 -6.83
C MET A 211 5.35 4.23 -7.97
N ALA A 212 4.87 4.53 -9.18
CA ALA A 212 5.11 3.71 -10.37
C ALA A 212 6.60 3.52 -10.63
N TYR A 213 7.38 4.61 -10.53
CA TYR A 213 8.81 4.58 -10.76
C TYR A 213 9.56 3.70 -9.75
N HIS A 214 9.22 3.75 -8.47
CA HIS A 214 9.90 2.95 -7.44
C HIS A 214 9.56 1.46 -7.56
N ILE A 215 8.32 1.11 -7.89
CA ILE A 215 7.93 -0.26 -8.23
C ILE A 215 8.72 -0.76 -9.45
N ALA A 216 8.73 0.02 -10.53
CA ALA A 216 9.43 -0.34 -11.76
C ALA A 216 10.96 -0.45 -11.55
N LYS A 217 11.55 0.44 -10.76
CA LYS A 217 12.97 0.41 -10.39
C LYS A 217 13.30 -0.84 -9.58
N PHE A 218 12.45 -1.21 -8.63
CA PHE A 218 12.61 -2.44 -7.84
C PHE A 218 12.59 -3.69 -8.74
N LEU A 219 11.62 -3.78 -9.65
CA LEU A 219 11.49 -4.91 -10.60
C LEU A 219 12.61 -4.98 -11.64
N LYS A 220 13.36 -3.90 -11.87
CA LYS A 220 14.57 -3.94 -12.71
C LYS A 220 15.69 -4.75 -12.08
N THR A 221 15.85 -4.68 -10.76
CA THR A 221 16.91 -5.41 -10.02
C THR A 221 16.42 -6.72 -9.40
N HIS A 222 15.10 -6.91 -9.29
CA HIS A 222 14.48 -8.10 -8.69
C HIS A 222 13.59 -8.84 -9.70
N LYS A 223 14.22 -9.44 -10.72
CA LYS A 223 13.49 -10.13 -11.80
C LYS A 223 12.67 -11.31 -11.25
N GLY A 224 11.41 -11.39 -11.68
CA GLY A 224 10.47 -12.44 -11.27
C GLY A 224 9.80 -12.23 -9.92
N PHE A 225 10.01 -11.08 -9.26
CA PHE A 225 9.26 -10.70 -8.07
C PHE A 225 7.81 -10.34 -8.41
N LYS A 226 6.89 -10.62 -7.47
CA LYS A 226 5.50 -10.17 -7.46
C LYS A 226 5.34 -9.05 -6.44
N VAL A 227 4.93 -7.87 -6.89
CA VAL A 227 4.76 -6.70 -6.02
C VAL A 227 3.27 -6.49 -5.76
N MET A 228 2.89 -6.37 -4.49
CA MET A 228 1.59 -5.84 -4.11
C MET A 228 1.75 -4.36 -3.76
N GLN A 229 1.15 -3.48 -4.56
CA GLN A 229 1.06 -2.04 -4.28
C GLN A 229 -0.26 -1.76 -3.56
N VAL A 230 -0.21 -1.08 -2.43
CA VAL A 230 -1.39 -0.57 -1.71
C VAL A 230 -1.39 0.95 -1.77
N ASN A 231 -2.50 1.53 -2.23
CA ASN A 231 -2.70 2.96 -2.42
C ASN A 231 -4.19 3.30 -2.29
N GLY A 232 -4.52 4.58 -2.09
CA GLY A 232 -5.89 5.06 -2.16
C GLY A 232 -6.52 4.74 -3.52
N GLY A 233 -7.82 4.41 -3.52
CA GLY A 233 -8.55 3.94 -4.70
C GLY A 233 -8.37 4.84 -5.93
N PHE A 234 -8.38 6.17 -5.72
CA PHE A 234 -8.17 7.16 -6.78
C PHE A 234 -6.94 6.88 -7.66
N HIS A 235 -5.86 6.39 -7.07
CA HIS A 235 -4.55 6.17 -7.71
C HIS A 235 -4.47 4.89 -8.57
N SER A 236 -5.50 4.04 -8.59
CA SER A 236 -5.46 2.77 -9.36
C SER A 236 -6.79 2.30 -9.92
N GLU A 237 -7.91 2.82 -9.42
CA GLU A 237 -9.25 2.53 -9.92
C GLU A 237 -9.37 2.80 -11.42
N GLU A 238 -10.15 1.97 -12.10
CA GLU A 238 -10.39 2.05 -13.56
C GLU A 238 -9.11 1.95 -14.40
N LYS A 239 -7.99 1.49 -13.81
CA LYS A 239 -6.66 1.45 -14.43
C LYS A 239 -6.13 2.84 -14.80
N LEU A 240 -6.50 3.84 -14.00
CA LEU A 240 -5.99 5.19 -14.10
C LEU A 240 -5.06 5.45 -12.90
N GLY A 241 -4.04 6.28 -13.09
CA GLY A 241 -3.04 6.60 -12.05
C GLY A 241 -1.73 5.83 -12.23
N VAL A 242 -1.30 5.13 -11.17
CA VAL A 242 -0.01 4.41 -11.05
C VAL A 242 0.19 3.33 -12.11
#